data_AF-A0A411Z7R6-F1
#
_entry.id   AF-A0A411Z7R6-F1
#
_cell.length_a   1.000
_cell.length_b   1.000
_cell.length_c   1.000
_cell.angle_alpha   90.00
_cell.angle_beta   90.00
_cell.angle_gamma   90.00
#
_symmetry.space_group_name_H-M   'P 1'
#
loop_
_entity.id
_entity.type
_entity.pdbx_description
1 polymer ?
#
loop_
_entity_poly.entity_id
_entity_poly.type
_entity_poly.pdbx_seq_one_letter_code
_entity_poly.pdbx_strand_id
1 'polypeptide(L)'
;MSRPDPRRQDLHDTIRTTLTLLNARMADRPKRDLPAQALPSLLERCRQMTEDTARRGPPPVRLVHHLACTGGTLISRCLAALPNVRLLSEVDPLSQLGDGIKFAPTDMIRLSRKGSRPVTREVEMKIFRAGVEVVRQDCRTLGLDLVLRDHSHSAFNHRSYQPDRPTLREVLQDHMPLRSLVTVRHPIDSYLSMIKLGWDKHFKPATLDEYARRYHLFLDRHAAFDMLRYEDFVQDPHAHLRRACDTLDLTYSDGFAELFQAFTLSGDSGRSSGRIGSRPRQPIPAQLEEERQRSETYAKLCARLGYEG
;
A
#
# COMPACT_ATOMS: atom_id res chain seq x y z
N MET A 1 -40.60 22.96 -35.29
CA MET A 1 -39.82 21.80 -35.79
C MET A 1 -38.34 22.08 -35.53
N SER A 2 -37.72 21.45 -34.53
CA SER A 2 -36.29 21.64 -34.23
C SER A 2 -35.43 20.90 -35.25
N ARG A 3 -34.43 21.59 -35.82
CA ARG A 3 -33.40 20.97 -36.66
C ARG A 3 -32.53 20.04 -35.81
N PRO A 4 -32.19 18.83 -36.28
CA PRO A 4 -31.31 17.91 -35.55
C PRO A 4 -29.90 18.51 -35.38
N ASP A 5 -29.30 18.26 -34.21
CA ASP A 5 -27.96 18.72 -33.84
C ASP A 5 -26.90 18.10 -34.77
N PRO A 6 -26.16 18.90 -35.56
CA PRO A 6 -25.20 18.40 -36.53
C PRO A 6 -24.10 17.51 -35.93
N ARG A 7 -23.81 17.65 -34.61
CA ARG A 7 -22.83 16.80 -33.91
C ARG A 7 -23.34 15.38 -33.65
N ARG A 8 -24.66 15.18 -33.57
CA ARG A 8 -25.27 13.84 -33.47
C ARG A 8 -25.29 13.13 -34.82
N GLN A 9 -25.46 13.87 -35.90
CA GLN A 9 -25.42 13.33 -37.26
C GLN A 9 -24.01 12.81 -37.58
N ASP A 10 -22.99 13.59 -37.27
CA ASP A 10 -21.58 13.26 -37.52
C ASP A 10 -21.11 12.01 -36.74
N LEU A 11 -21.52 11.87 -35.47
CA LEU A 11 -21.26 10.67 -34.69
C LEU A 11 -21.98 9.44 -35.24
N HIS A 12 -23.23 9.60 -35.66
CA HIS A 12 -24.01 8.50 -36.23
C HIS A 12 -23.41 8.00 -37.55
N ASP A 13 -22.95 8.91 -38.40
CA ASP A 13 -22.31 8.58 -39.67
C ASP A 13 -20.93 7.94 -39.46
N THR A 14 -20.18 8.40 -38.45
CA THR A 14 -18.91 7.78 -38.03
C THR A 14 -19.11 6.35 -37.53
N ILE A 15 -20.11 6.11 -36.69
CA ILE A 15 -20.45 4.77 -36.19
C ILE A 15 -20.84 3.86 -37.36
N ARG A 16 -21.68 4.35 -38.28
CA ARG A 16 -22.17 3.56 -39.42
C ARG A 16 -21.05 3.21 -40.40
N THR A 17 -20.12 4.13 -40.64
CA THR A 17 -18.93 3.92 -41.47
C THR A 17 -18.01 2.87 -40.83
N THR A 18 -17.77 2.98 -39.53
CA THR A 18 -16.95 2.01 -38.78
C THR A 18 -17.57 0.62 -38.82
N LEU A 19 -18.89 0.51 -38.65
CA LEU A 19 -19.62 -0.76 -38.71
C LEU A 19 -19.53 -1.41 -40.10
N THR A 20 -19.58 -0.59 -41.15
CA THR A 20 -19.46 -1.06 -42.54
C THR A 20 -18.07 -1.64 -42.81
N LEU A 21 -17.01 -0.95 -42.35
CA LEU A 21 -15.63 -1.43 -42.48
C LEU A 21 -15.37 -2.73 -41.70
N LEU A 22 -15.94 -2.85 -40.49
CA LEU A 22 -15.84 -4.06 -39.68
C LEU A 22 -16.57 -5.24 -40.33
N ASN A 23 -17.78 -5.03 -40.84
CA ASN A 23 -18.56 -6.07 -41.51
C ASN A 23 -17.89 -6.56 -42.79
N ALA A 24 -17.33 -5.65 -43.60
CA ALA A 24 -16.56 -6.02 -44.79
C ALA A 24 -15.35 -6.90 -44.44
N ARG A 25 -14.65 -6.57 -43.34
CA ARG A 25 -13.49 -7.35 -42.87
C ARG A 25 -13.88 -8.70 -42.25
N MET A 26 -15.09 -8.81 -41.70
CA MET A 26 -15.63 -10.08 -41.19
C MET A 26 -16.09 -11.01 -42.31
N ALA A 27 -16.60 -10.45 -43.42
CA ALA A 27 -17.02 -11.23 -44.59
C ALA A 27 -15.83 -11.88 -45.34
N ASP A 28 -14.65 -11.27 -45.28
CA ASP A 28 -13.44 -11.71 -45.98
C ASP A 28 -12.59 -12.72 -45.18
N ARG A 29 -13.05 -13.13 -43.98
CA ARG A 29 -12.40 -14.18 -43.19
C ARG A 29 -12.96 -15.55 -43.57
N PRO A 30 -12.10 -16.55 -43.90
CA PRO A 30 -12.58 -17.92 -44.04
C PRO A 30 -13.23 -18.36 -42.72
N LYS A 31 -14.49 -18.81 -42.78
CA LYS A 31 -15.19 -19.41 -41.65
C LYS A 31 -14.42 -20.64 -41.21
N ARG A 32 -13.58 -20.50 -40.18
CA ARG A 32 -13.13 -21.64 -39.40
C ARG A 32 -14.33 -22.11 -38.58
N ASP A 33 -14.85 -23.28 -38.90
CA ASP A 33 -15.74 -24.05 -38.00
C ASP A 33 -14.92 -24.52 -36.79
N LEU A 34 -14.58 -23.57 -35.93
CA LEU A 34 -14.31 -23.87 -34.54
C LEU A 34 -15.67 -23.95 -33.86
N PRO A 35 -15.94 -24.95 -33.01
CA PRO A 35 -17.12 -24.94 -32.17
C PRO A 35 -17.01 -23.72 -31.26
N ALA A 36 -17.64 -22.62 -31.67
CA ALA A 36 -17.73 -21.42 -30.88
C ALA A 36 -18.73 -21.72 -29.77
N GLN A 37 -18.24 -22.18 -28.61
CA GLN A 37 -18.99 -21.94 -27.39
C GLN A 37 -19.30 -20.45 -27.38
N ALA A 38 -20.58 -20.11 -27.53
CA ALA A 38 -21.02 -18.72 -27.55
C ALA A 38 -20.58 -18.12 -26.22
N LEU A 39 -19.57 -17.24 -26.28
CA LEU A 39 -19.11 -16.55 -25.09
C LEU A 39 -20.34 -15.85 -24.49
N PRO A 40 -20.60 -16.00 -23.17
CA PRO A 40 -21.74 -15.34 -22.54
C PRO A 40 -21.74 -13.86 -22.92
N SER A 41 -22.93 -13.31 -23.16
CA SER A 41 -23.07 -11.90 -23.50
C SER A 41 -22.38 -11.04 -22.43
N LEU A 42 -21.93 -9.83 -22.79
CA LEU A 42 -21.33 -8.92 -21.81
C LEU A 42 -22.27 -8.71 -20.62
N LEU A 43 -23.58 -8.62 -20.87
CA LEU A 43 -24.61 -8.49 -19.84
C LEU A 43 -24.68 -9.70 -18.92
N GLU A 44 -24.60 -10.92 -19.46
CA GLU A 44 -24.58 -12.16 -18.66
C GLU A 44 -23.34 -12.20 -17.75
N ARG A 45 -22.18 -11.78 -18.27
CA ARG A 45 -20.94 -11.68 -17.49
C ARG A 45 -21.05 -10.61 -16.40
N CYS A 46 -21.60 -9.43 -16.71
CA CYS A 46 -21.85 -8.39 -15.72
C CYS A 46 -22.79 -8.87 -14.61
N ARG A 47 -23.85 -9.61 -14.97
CA ARG A 47 -24.78 -10.19 -14.00
C ARG A 47 -24.08 -11.20 -13.09
N GLN A 48 -23.32 -12.14 -13.66
CA GLN A 48 -22.53 -13.11 -12.90
C GLN A 48 -21.52 -12.42 -11.97
N MET A 49 -20.80 -11.40 -12.45
CA MET A 49 -19.87 -10.62 -11.61
C MET A 49 -20.58 -9.93 -10.45
N THR A 50 -21.80 -9.44 -10.66
CA THR A 50 -22.60 -8.78 -9.62
C THR A 50 -23.08 -9.79 -8.57
N GLU A 51 -23.57 -10.95 -9.02
CA GLU A 51 -23.99 -12.06 -8.16
C GLU A 51 -22.81 -12.64 -7.35
N ASP A 52 -21.64 -12.79 -7.97
CA ASP A 52 -20.41 -13.23 -7.30
C ASP A 52 -19.93 -12.21 -6.27
N THR A 53 -20.00 -10.92 -6.59
CA THR A 53 -19.65 -9.86 -5.64
C THR A 53 -20.60 -9.85 -4.44
N ALA A 54 -21.91 -10.02 -4.68
CA ALA A 54 -22.89 -10.13 -3.59
C ALA A 54 -22.62 -11.33 -2.68
N ARG A 55 -22.18 -12.47 -3.25
CA ARG A 55 -21.83 -13.68 -2.51
C ARG A 55 -20.54 -13.55 -1.67
N ARG A 56 -19.54 -12.83 -2.17
CA ARG A 56 -18.23 -12.68 -1.51
C ARG A 56 -18.23 -11.72 -0.32
N GLY A 57 -19.31 -10.95 -0.14
CA GLY A 57 -19.42 -9.94 0.92
C GLY A 57 -18.66 -8.64 0.58
N PRO A 58 -18.57 -7.70 1.53
CA PRO A 58 -17.92 -6.41 1.28
C PRO A 58 -16.42 -6.59 1.00
N PRO A 59 -15.85 -5.85 0.02
CA PRO A 59 -14.43 -5.95 -0.30
C PRO A 59 -13.57 -5.52 0.89
N PRO A 60 -12.39 -6.15 1.08
CA PRO A 60 -11.51 -5.84 2.20
C PRO A 60 -10.81 -4.49 2.03
N VAL A 61 -10.48 -3.85 3.15
CA VAL A 61 -9.45 -2.80 3.18
C VAL A 61 -8.08 -3.48 3.31
N ARG A 62 -7.12 -3.03 2.52
CA ARG A 62 -5.81 -3.67 2.38
C ARG A 62 -4.77 -2.87 3.11
N LEU A 63 -4.01 -3.51 3.99
CA LEU A 63 -3.02 -2.85 4.83
C LEU A 63 -1.61 -3.29 4.44
N VAL A 64 -0.71 -2.33 4.28
CA VAL A 64 0.72 -2.59 4.05
C VAL A 64 1.50 -2.06 5.25
N HIS A 65 2.11 -2.98 5.99
CA HIS A 65 2.81 -2.70 7.24
C HIS A 65 4.32 -2.67 7.03
N HIS A 66 4.98 -1.65 7.58
CA HIS A 66 6.43 -1.56 7.55
C HIS A 66 7.01 -0.56 8.54
N LEU A 67 8.26 -0.82 8.92
CA LEU A 67 9.09 0.17 9.57
C LEU A 67 9.68 1.16 8.55
N ALA A 68 10.17 2.28 9.05
CA ALA A 68 10.89 3.23 8.23
C ALA A 68 12.10 2.59 7.53
N CYS A 69 12.43 3.09 6.35
CA CYS A 69 13.62 2.69 5.59
C CYS A 69 13.67 1.22 5.13
N THR A 70 12.54 0.50 5.11
CA THR A 70 12.47 -0.89 4.60
C THR A 70 12.01 -0.97 3.14
N GLY A 71 11.93 0.15 2.43
CA GLY A 71 11.46 0.18 1.03
C GLY A 71 9.95 0.33 0.86
N GLY A 72 9.22 0.59 1.95
CA GLY A 72 7.77 0.78 1.96
C GLY A 72 7.25 1.78 0.91
N THR A 73 7.95 2.90 0.68
CA THR A 73 7.57 3.88 -0.35
C THR A 73 7.59 3.30 -1.76
N LEU A 74 8.64 2.55 -2.13
CA LEU A 74 8.76 1.97 -3.47
C LEU A 74 7.64 0.96 -3.73
N ILE A 75 7.48 0.02 -2.80
CA ILE A 75 6.47 -1.04 -2.92
C ILE A 75 5.07 -0.41 -2.98
N SER A 76 4.81 0.61 -2.15
CA SER A 76 3.54 1.33 -2.16
C SER A 76 3.30 2.08 -3.47
N ARG A 77 4.32 2.67 -4.11
CA ARG A 77 4.16 3.27 -5.44
C ARG A 77 3.83 2.24 -6.51
N CYS A 78 4.41 1.04 -6.43
CA CYS A 78 4.09 -0.05 -7.33
C CYS A 78 2.64 -0.53 -7.13
N LEU A 79 2.18 -0.64 -5.88
CA LEU A 79 0.79 -0.94 -5.57
C LEU A 79 -0.17 0.16 -6.03
N ALA A 80 0.18 1.43 -5.83
CA ALA A 80 -0.63 2.57 -6.29
C ALA A 80 -0.73 2.64 -7.82
N ALA A 81 0.26 2.09 -8.53
CA ALA A 81 0.27 2.00 -9.99
C ALA A 81 -0.57 0.85 -10.55
N LEU A 82 -1.10 -0.03 -9.71
CA LEU A 82 -2.03 -1.06 -10.16
C LEU A 82 -3.38 -0.43 -10.55
N PRO A 83 -4.09 -1.04 -11.52
CA PRO A 83 -5.43 -0.61 -11.88
C PRO A 83 -6.35 -0.59 -10.67
N ASN A 84 -7.22 0.42 -10.62
CA ASN A 84 -8.26 0.56 -9.62
C ASN A 84 -7.77 0.64 -8.16
N VAL A 85 -6.49 0.92 -7.90
CA VAL A 85 -6.01 1.10 -6.52
C VAL A 85 -6.10 2.57 -6.10
N ARG A 86 -6.72 2.82 -4.94
CA ARG A 86 -6.54 4.05 -4.17
C ARG A 86 -5.68 3.76 -2.96
N LEU A 87 -4.50 4.39 -2.89
CA LEU A 87 -3.59 4.24 -1.76
C LEU A 87 -3.56 5.50 -0.90
N LEU A 88 -3.83 5.35 0.40
CA LEU A 88 -3.56 6.37 1.41
C LEU A 88 -2.24 6.04 2.11
N SER A 89 -1.34 7.03 2.19
CA SER A 89 0.03 6.85 2.66
C SER A 89 0.27 7.47 4.03
N GLU A 90 1.20 6.89 4.78
CA GLU A 90 1.60 7.33 6.13
C GLU A 90 0.42 7.35 7.12
N VAL A 91 -0.38 6.29 7.10
CA VAL A 91 -1.60 6.19 7.88
C VAL A 91 -1.30 5.72 9.30
N ASP A 92 -1.53 6.59 10.27
CA ASP A 92 -1.53 6.24 11.70
C ASP A 92 -2.35 7.25 12.52
N PRO A 93 -3.58 6.90 12.97
CA PRO A 93 -4.45 7.83 13.66
C PRO A 93 -3.93 8.24 15.04
N LEU A 94 -3.08 7.44 15.66
CA LEU A 94 -2.56 7.67 17.02
C LEU A 94 -1.13 8.24 16.99
N SER A 95 -0.62 8.58 15.79
CA SER A 95 0.67 9.21 15.64
C SER A 95 0.70 10.58 16.33
N GLN A 96 1.81 10.84 17.02
CA GLN A 96 2.18 12.15 17.57
C GLN A 96 3.24 12.84 16.68
N LEU A 97 3.74 12.13 15.65
CA LEU A 97 4.61 12.73 14.66
C LEU A 97 3.80 13.74 13.86
N GLY A 98 4.23 15.01 13.87
CA GLY A 98 3.51 16.12 13.25
C GLY A 98 2.77 17.04 14.22
N ASP A 99 2.84 16.83 15.54
CA ASP A 99 2.23 17.72 16.55
C ASP A 99 2.72 19.18 16.48
N GLY A 100 3.92 19.39 15.91
CA GLY A 100 4.52 20.70 15.65
C GLY A 100 3.86 21.53 14.53
N ILE A 101 3.02 20.93 13.68
CA ILE A 101 2.28 21.67 12.64
C ILE A 101 1.31 22.69 13.33
N LYS A 102 1.39 23.97 12.99
CA LYS A 102 0.62 24.98 13.74
C LYS A 102 -0.85 25.04 13.31
N PHE A 103 -1.15 24.69 12.06
CA PHE A 103 -2.48 24.85 11.48
C PHE A 103 -2.81 23.67 10.56
N ALA A 104 -3.88 22.93 10.89
CA ALA A 104 -4.40 21.82 10.10
C ALA A 104 -5.94 21.78 10.24
N PRO A 105 -6.65 22.70 9.58
CA PRO A 105 -8.07 22.96 9.80
C PRO A 105 -8.99 21.83 9.29
N THR A 106 -8.46 20.87 8.53
CA THR A 106 -9.20 19.72 7.99
C THR A 106 -8.89 18.43 8.73
N ASP A 107 -7.93 18.44 9.65
CA ASP A 107 -7.55 17.28 10.45
C ASP A 107 -8.40 17.25 11.73
N MET A 108 -9.54 16.56 11.64
CA MET A 108 -10.48 16.45 12.76
C MET A 108 -9.85 15.81 14.00
N ILE A 109 -8.93 14.84 13.83
CA ILE A 109 -8.27 14.20 14.98
C ILE A 109 -7.41 15.24 15.70
N ARG A 110 -6.60 16.00 14.96
CA ARG A 110 -5.76 17.04 15.54
C ARG A 110 -6.56 18.17 16.17
N LEU A 111 -7.63 18.63 15.51
CA LEU A 111 -8.52 19.64 16.06
C LEU A 111 -9.18 19.15 17.35
N SER A 112 -9.64 17.90 17.39
CA SER A 112 -10.21 17.29 18.60
C SER A 112 -9.18 17.11 19.73
N ARG A 113 -7.89 16.89 19.42
CA ARG A 113 -6.80 16.89 20.42
C ARG A 113 -6.51 18.27 21.00
N LYS A 114 -6.52 19.31 20.16
CA LYS A 114 -6.12 20.68 20.53
C LYS A 114 -7.29 21.60 20.91
N GLY A 115 -8.52 21.11 20.86
CA GLY A 115 -9.71 21.85 21.23
C GLY A 115 -9.76 22.22 22.72
N SER A 116 -10.71 23.07 23.10
CA SER A 116 -10.91 23.50 24.50
C SER A 116 -11.21 22.34 25.46
N ARG A 117 -11.69 21.22 24.94
CA ARG A 117 -11.92 19.96 25.65
C ARG A 117 -11.37 18.80 24.81
N PRO A 118 -10.11 18.40 25.03
CA PRO A 118 -9.49 17.32 24.28
C PRO A 118 -10.27 16.00 24.39
N VAL A 119 -10.37 15.27 23.28
CA VAL A 119 -11.04 13.97 23.25
C VAL A 119 -10.15 12.82 23.73
N THR A 120 -10.75 11.70 24.11
CA THR A 120 -10.00 10.48 24.43
C THR A 120 -9.47 9.80 23.16
N ARG A 121 -8.44 8.96 23.30
CA ARG A 121 -7.93 8.13 22.18
C ARG A 121 -9.00 7.23 21.55
N GLU A 122 -9.96 6.77 22.35
CA GLU A 122 -11.08 5.98 21.83
C GLU A 122 -11.91 6.78 20.83
N VAL A 123 -12.19 8.05 21.13
CA VAL A 123 -12.89 8.96 20.22
C VAL A 123 -12.03 9.26 18.99
N GLU A 124 -10.72 9.45 19.12
CA GLU A 124 -9.82 9.61 17.96
C GLU A 124 -9.91 8.41 17.01
N MET A 125 -9.90 7.19 17.56
CA MET A 125 -10.07 5.97 16.78
C MET A 125 -11.45 5.89 16.12
N LYS A 126 -12.52 6.38 16.76
CA LYS A 126 -13.86 6.44 16.15
C LYS A 126 -13.91 7.44 14.99
N ILE A 127 -13.32 8.63 15.16
CA ILE A 127 -13.21 9.63 14.09
C ILE A 127 -12.44 9.04 12.90
N PHE A 128 -11.32 8.39 13.16
CA PHE A 128 -10.52 7.74 12.12
C PHE A 128 -11.31 6.65 11.38
N ARG A 129 -11.96 5.74 12.12
CA ARG A 129 -12.79 4.66 11.55
C ARG A 129 -13.89 5.23 10.65
N ALA A 130 -14.57 6.27 11.09
CA ALA A 130 -15.59 6.95 10.29
C ALA A 130 -15.01 7.53 9.00
N GLY A 131 -13.84 8.17 9.07
CA GLY A 131 -13.15 8.68 7.88
C GLY A 131 -12.75 7.58 6.89
N VAL A 132 -12.20 6.47 7.38
CA VAL A 132 -11.85 5.31 6.53
C VAL A 132 -13.11 4.72 5.88
N GLU A 133 -14.23 4.63 6.60
CA GLU A 133 -15.47 4.10 6.04
C GLU A 133 -16.02 4.98 4.91
N VAL A 134 -15.97 6.30 5.07
CA VAL A 134 -16.37 7.24 4.00
C VAL A 134 -15.50 7.05 2.76
N VAL A 135 -14.18 6.97 2.92
CA VAL A 135 -13.26 6.74 1.79
C VAL A 135 -13.50 5.37 1.16
N ARG A 136 -13.74 4.33 1.97
CA ARG A 136 -14.05 2.98 1.50
C ARG A 136 -15.32 2.98 0.65
N GLN A 137 -16.37 3.66 1.09
CA GLN A 137 -17.63 3.74 0.36
C GLN A 137 -17.48 4.49 -0.97
N ASP A 138 -16.68 5.56 -1.00
CA ASP A 138 -16.34 6.25 -2.25
C ASP A 138 -15.56 5.34 -3.20
N CYS A 139 -14.56 4.60 -2.70
CA CYS A 139 -13.83 3.61 -3.50
C CYS A 139 -14.78 2.57 -4.10
N ARG A 140 -15.71 2.04 -3.31
CA ARG A 140 -16.71 1.08 -3.81
C ARG A 140 -17.58 1.65 -4.92
N THR A 141 -17.99 2.92 -4.79
CA THR A 141 -18.81 3.60 -5.81
C THR A 141 -18.05 3.76 -7.12
N LEU A 142 -16.73 3.95 -7.05
CA LEU A 142 -15.84 4.12 -8.20
C LEU A 142 -15.22 2.80 -8.71
N GLY A 143 -15.53 1.66 -8.08
CA GLY A 143 -14.90 0.38 -8.43
C GLY A 143 -13.42 0.30 -8.07
N LEU A 144 -12.98 1.04 -7.05
CA LEU A 144 -11.61 1.08 -6.56
C LEU A 144 -11.39 0.19 -5.32
N ASP A 145 -10.19 -0.34 -5.21
CA ASP A 145 -9.65 -1.02 -4.03
C ASP A 145 -8.92 -0.02 -3.12
N LEU A 146 -9.28 -0.01 -1.84
CA LEU A 146 -8.64 0.86 -0.84
C LEU A 146 -7.43 0.15 -0.20
N VAL A 147 -6.25 0.75 -0.34
CA VAL A 147 -5.01 0.35 0.30
C VAL A 147 -4.57 1.42 1.30
N LEU A 148 -4.29 1.04 2.54
CA LEU A 148 -3.70 1.90 3.56
C LEU A 148 -2.26 1.46 3.81
N ARG A 149 -1.31 2.34 3.55
CA ARG A 149 0.08 2.15 3.91
C ARG A 149 0.29 2.68 5.32
N ASP A 150 0.54 1.76 6.24
CA ASP A 150 0.75 2.02 7.67
C ASP A 150 2.04 2.81 7.90
N HIS A 151 1.98 3.76 8.84
CA HIS A 151 3.17 4.42 9.36
C HIS A 151 3.64 3.75 10.66
N SER A 152 4.05 2.48 10.59
CA SER A 152 4.42 1.73 11.79
C SER A 152 5.65 2.33 12.51
N HIS A 153 6.43 3.20 11.86
CA HIS A 153 7.53 3.93 12.50
C HIS A 153 7.08 4.77 13.71
N SER A 154 5.96 5.51 13.63
CA SER A 154 5.43 6.26 14.79
C SER A 154 4.94 5.35 15.91
N ALA A 155 4.60 4.09 15.59
CA ALA A 155 4.18 3.11 16.58
C ALA A 155 5.37 2.48 17.29
N PHE A 156 6.37 1.98 16.57
CA PHE A 156 7.44 1.14 17.12
C PHE A 156 8.76 1.89 17.36
N ASN A 157 9.11 2.85 16.50
CA ASN A 157 10.40 3.54 16.51
C ASN A 157 10.27 5.01 16.95
N HIS A 158 9.50 5.21 18.03
CA HIS A 158 9.30 6.50 18.66
C HIS A 158 9.64 6.46 20.16
N ARG A 159 10.01 7.60 20.75
CA ARG A 159 10.37 7.73 22.17
C ARG A 159 9.20 7.41 23.07
N SER A 160 8.01 7.82 22.64
CA SER A 160 6.74 7.55 23.30
C SER A 160 6.16 6.17 22.92
N TYR A 161 7.01 5.17 22.65
CA TYR A 161 6.55 3.80 22.41
C TYR A 161 5.70 3.32 23.57
N GLN A 162 4.55 2.73 23.26
CA GLN A 162 3.61 2.19 24.22
C GLN A 162 3.23 0.78 23.76
N PRO A 163 3.52 -0.26 24.54
CA PRO A 163 3.31 -1.65 24.12
C PRO A 163 1.84 -1.96 23.86
N ASP A 164 0.94 -1.42 24.69
CA ASP A 164 -0.51 -1.65 24.61
C ASP A 164 -1.22 -0.74 23.60
N ARG A 165 -0.46 0.07 22.85
CA ARG A 165 -1.06 0.92 21.82
C ARG A 165 -1.60 0.04 20.68
N PRO A 166 -2.86 0.23 20.26
CA PRO A 166 -3.41 -0.46 19.10
C PRO A 166 -2.63 -0.15 17.83
N THR A 167 -2.35 -1.19 17.04
CA THR A 167 -1.88 -1.10 15.65
C THR A 167 -2.99 -0.57 14.75
N LEU A 168 -2.64 -0.08 13.56
CA LEU A 168 -3.63 0.32 12.55
C LEU A 168 -4.65 -0.79 12.27
N ARG A 169 -4.19 -2.04 12.23
CA ARG A 169 -5.06 -3.20 12.02
C ARG A 169 -6.07 -3.36 13.15
N GLU A 170 -5.64 -3.33 14.41
CA GLU A 170 -6.54 -3.48 15.55
C GLU A 170 -7.56 -2.34 15.67
N VAL A 171 -7.19 -1.14 15.22
CA VAL A 171 -8.14 -0.02 15.12
C VAL A 171 -9.27 -0.31 14.13
N LEU A 172 -9.03 -1.10 13.09
CA LEU A 172 -9.98 -1.31 11.98
C LEU A 172 -10.66 -2.69 11.97
N GLN A 173 -10.04 -3.72 12.54
CA GLN A 173 -10.41 -5.14 12.31
C GLN A 173 -11.84 -5.50 12.75
N ASP A 174 -12.37 -4.84 13.79
CA ASP A 174 -13.72 -5.13 14.28
C ASP A 174 -14.82 -4.47 13.43
N HIS A 175 -14.46 -3.64 12.45
CA HIS A 175 -15.41 -2.80 11.71
C HIS A 175 -15.44 -3.11 10.21
N MET A 176 -14.41 -3.76 9.67
CA MET A 176 -14.30 -4.04 8.25
C MET A 176 -13.41 -5.27 7.99
N PRO A 177 -13.67 -6.03 6.92
CA PRO A 177 -12.76 -7.09 6.49
C PRO A 177 -11.42 -6.48 6.06
N LEU A 178 -10.33 -7.16 6.43
CA LEU A 178 -8.98 -6.66 6.22
C LEU A 178 -8.06 -7.72 5.61
N ARG A 179 -7.22 -7.32 4.66
CA ARG A 179 -6.04 -8.07 4.20
C ARG A 179 -4.78 -7.30 4.60
N SER A 180 -3.71 -8.01 4.95
CA SER A 180 -2.48 -7.40 5.45
C SER A 180 -1.26 -8.04 4.78
N LEU A 181 -0.29 -7.19 4.43
CA LEU A 181 1.03 -7.59 3.95
C LEU A 181 2.09 -6.86 4.77
N VAL A 182 3.13 -7.57 5.19
CA VAL A 182 4.29 -7.00 5.89
C VAL A 182 5.43 -6.86 4.90
N THR A 183 6.06 -5.70 4.84
CA THR A 183 7.30 -5.52 4.05
C THR A 183 8.49 -5.30 4.97
N VAL A 184 9.57 -6.02 4.68
CA VAL A 184 10.81 -6.00 5.47
C VAL A 184 12.01 -5.76 4.58
N ARG A 185 13.13 -5.39 5.18
CA ARG A 185 14.41 -5.20 4.52
C ARG A 185 15.52 -5.68 5.44
N HIS A 186 16.71 -5.89 4.90
CA HIS A 186 17.87 -6.19 5.71
C HIS A 186 18.05 -5.15 6.85
N PRO A 187 18.10 -5.57 8.13
CA PRO A 187 18.06 -4.66 9.27
C PRO A 187 19.17 -3.60 9.26
N ILE A 188 20.41 -3.98 8.93
CA ILE A 188 21.52 -3.02 8.86
C ILE A 188 21.32 -1.93 7.81
N ASP A 189 20.76 -2.28 6.64
CA ASP A 189 20.56 -1.34 5.54
C ASP A 189 19.44 -0.35 5.87
N SER A 190 18.40 -0.83 6.57
CA SER A 190 17.35 0.03 7.12
C SER A 190 17.87 0.94 8.22
N TYR A 191 18.67 0.42 9.15
CA TYR A 191 19.21 1.22 10.25
C TYR A 191 20.21 2.28 9.77
N LEU A 192 21.10 1.95 8.83
CA LEU A 192 22.00 2.91 8.18
C LEU A 192 21.22 4.05 7.50
N SER A 193 20.13 3.69 6.80
CA SER A 193 19.26 4.68 6.16
C SER A 193 18.58 5.58 7.20
N MET A 194 18.18 5.04 8.36
CA MET A 194 17.62 5.82 9.46
C MET A 194 18.64 6.79 10.06
N ILE A 195 19.88 6.35 10.31
CA ILE A 195 20.98 7.22 10.78
C ILE A 195 21.19 8.37 9.81
N LYS A 196 21.26 8.06 8.50
CA LYS A 196 21.44 9.09 7.45
C LYS A 196 20.33 10.15 7.48
N LEU A 197 19.10 9.76 7.80
CA LEU A 197 17.95 10.67 7.91
C LEU A 197 17.82 11.30 9.31
N GLY A 198 18.68 10.94 10.26
CA GLY A 198 18.61 11.37 11.66
C GLY A 198 17.43 10.78 12.44
N TRP A 199 16.81 9.72 11.93
CA TRP A 199 15.63 9.07 12.50
C TRP A 199 15.96 8.05 13.59
N ASP A 200 17.23 7.64 13.71
CA ASP A 200 17.77 6.89 14.85
C ASP A 200 17.52 7.62 16.18
N LYS A 201 17.50 8.96 16.15
CA LYS A 201 17.20 9.82 17.30
C LYS A 201 15.74 9.75 17.72
N HIS A 202 14.84 9.13 16.95
CA HIS A 202 13.43 9.03 17.30
C HIS A 202 13.14 8.02 18.40
N PHE A 203 14.11 7.20 18.83
CA PHE A 203 13.98 6.34 20.00
C PHE A 203 15.22 6.42 20.89
N LYS A 204 15.18 5.77 22.06
CA LYS A 204 16.29 5.70 23.00
C LYS A 204 16.37 4.29 23.64
N PRO A 205 17.57 3.73 23.84
CA PRO A 205 18.86 4.23 23.32
C PRO A 205 18.91 4.17 21.78
N ALA A 206 19.68 5.06 21.14
CA ALA A 206 19.81 5.08 19.67
C ALA A 206 20.91 4.11 19.24
N THR A 207 20.65 2.81 19.45
CA THR A 207 21.59 1.71 19.15
C THR A 207 20.96 0.69 18.21
N LEU A 208 21.80 -0.08 17.53
CA LEU A 208 21.37 -1.17 16.66
C LEU A 208 20.58 -2.24 17.44
N ASP A 209 20.96 -2.52 18.69
CA ASP A 209 20.28 -3.50 19.53
C ASP A 209 18.85 -3.07 19.87
N GLU A 210 18.64 -1.81 20.24
CA GLU A 210 17.30 -1.28 20.52
C GLU A 210 16.44 -1.19 19.25
N TYR A 211 17.06 -0.84 18.11
CA TYR A 211 16.41 -0.92 16.81
C TYR A 211 15.95 -2.35 16.52
N ALA A 212 16.82 -3.35 16.71
CA ALA A 212 16.51 -4.74 16.46
C ALA A 212 15.39 -5.25 17.38
N ARG A 213 15.43 -4.88 18.67
CA ARG A 213 14.37 -5.19 19.64
C ARG A 213 13.01 -4.64 19.19
N ARG A 214 12.96 -3.39 18.75
CA ARG A 214 11.72 -2.76 18.22
C ARG A 214 11.24 -3.41 16.93
N TYR A 215 12.17 -3.86 16.09
CA TYR A 215 11.83 -4.64 14.91
C TYR A 215 11.21 -5.99 15.29
N HIS A 216 11.75 -6.71 16.28
CA HIS A 216 11.11 -7.93 16.78
C HIS A 216 9.69 -7.68 17.26
N LEU A 217 9.46 -6.62 18.04
CA LEU A 217 8.11 -6.23 18.48
C LEU A 217 7.17 -5.95 17.31
N PHE A 218 7.65 -5.26 16.27
CA PHE A 218 6.88 -5.06 15.05
C PHE A 218 6.50 -6.40 14.40
N LEU A 219 7.46 -7.32 14.25
CA LEU A 219 7.22 -8.64 13.64
C LEU A 219 6.28 -9.50 14.48
N ASP A 220 6.40 -9.46 15.81
CA ASP A 220 5.52 -10.23 16.71
C ASP A 220 4.07 -9.79 16.59
N ARG A 221 3.84 -8.48 16.48
CA ARG A 221 2.50 -7.88 16.30
C ARG A 221 1.89 -8.18 14.92
N HIS A 222 2.70 -8.67 13.97
CA HIS A 222 2.30 -8.96 12.59
C HIS A 222 2.63 -10.39 12.14
N ALA A 223 2.88 -11.31 13.09
CA ALA A 223 3.39 -12.66 12.79
C ALA A 223 2.40 -13.52 11.96
N ALA A 224 1.12 -13.17 11.97
CA ALA A 224 0.07 -13.88 11.24
C ALA A 224 -0.04 -13.50 9.76
N PHE A 225 0.79 -12.59 9.26
CA PHE A 225 0.67 -12.05 7.90
C PHE A 225 1.86 -12.43 7.02
N ASP A 226 1.59 -12.53 5.73
CA ASP A 226 2.62 -12.76 4.73
C ASP A 226 3.66 -11.63 4.75
N MET A 227 4.90 -12.03 4.50
CA MET A 227 6.06 -11.14 4.51
C MET A 227 6.68 -11.07 3.12
N LEU A 228 6.98 -9.86 2.67
CA LEU A 228 7.72 -9.55 1.45
C LEU A 228 9.04 -8.87 1.79
N ARG A 229 10.16 -9.46 1.36
CA ARG A 229 11.49 -8.85 1.49
C ARG A 229 11.73 -7.86 0.35
N TYR A 230 12.24 -6.69 0.70
CA TYR A 230 12.59 -5.64 -0.24
C TYR A 230 13.62 -6.12 -1.27
N GLU A 231 14.60 -6.90 -0.83
CA GLU A 231 15.69 -7.46 -1.63
C GLU A 231 15.15 -8.37 -2.73
N ASP A 232 14.22 -9.26 -2.37
CA ASP A 232 13.54 -10.13 -3.34
C ASP A 232 12.70 -9.30 -4.33
N PHE A 233 11.97 -8.29 -3.82
CA PHE A 233 11.14 -7.42 -4.65
C PHE A 233 11.96 -6.65 -5.69
N VAL A 234 13.12 -6.10 -5.32
CA VAL A 234 13.93 -5.34 -6.28
C VAL A 234 14.71 -6.22 -7.26
N GLN A 235 14.87 -7.51 -6.95
CA GLN A 235 15.48 -8.50 -7.83
C GLN A 235 14.48 -9.00 -8.88
N ASP A 236 13.24 -9.29 -8.48
CA ASP A 236 12.16 -9.68 -9.39
C ASP A 236 10.84 -8.99 -9.01
N PRO A 237 10.63 -7.74 -9.46
CA PRO A 237 9.47 -6.96 -9.05
C PRO A 237 8.15 -7.48 -9.61
N HIS A 238 8.15 -8.15 -10.77
CA HIS A 238 6.91 -8.68 -11.35
C HIS A 238 6.41 -9.88 -10.54
N ALA A 239 7.27 -10.85 -10.24
CA ALA A 239 6.87 -12.02 -9.46
C ALA A 239 6.42 -11.63 -8.04
N HIS A 240 7.17 -10.75 -7.39
CA HIS A 240 6.88 -10.37 -6.01
C HIS A 240 5.69 -9.42 -5.89
N LEU A 241 5.45 -8.52 -6.85
CA LEU A 241 4.22 -7.74 -6.88
C LEU A 241 3.01 -8.63 -7.14
N ARG A 242 3.12 -9.64 -8.01
CA ARG A 242 2.03 -10.60 -8.24
C ARG A 242 1.66 -11.34 -6.96
N ARG A 243 2.66 -11.84 -6.23
CA ARG A 243 2.44 -12.46 -4.90
C ARG A 243 1.82 -11.48 -3.91
N ALA A 244 2.27 -10.23 -3.88
CA ALA A 244 1.67 -9.21 -3.04
C ALA A 244 0.20 -8.93 -3.41
N CYS A 245 -0.13 -8.92 -4.71
CA CYS A 245 -1.50 -8.82 -5.18
C CYS A 245 -2.35 -10.02 -4.71
N ASP A 246 -1.83 -11.24 -4.79
CA ASP A 246 -2.55 -12.43 -4.33
C ASP A 246 -2.84 -12.36 -2.82
N THR A 247 -1.84 -12.01 -2.00
CA THR A 247 -2.01 -11.81 -0.55
C THR A 247 -3.04 -10.71 -0.23
N LEU A 248 -2.98 -9.61 -0.98
CA LEU A 248 -3.84 -8.44 -0.76
C LEU A 248 -5.19 -8.55 -1.49
N ASP A 249 -5.45 -9.60 -2.26
CA ASP A 249 -6.63 -9.73 -3.13
C ASP A 249 -6.77 -8.53 -4.09
N LEU A 250 -5.68 -8.15 -4.78
CA LEU A 250 -5.64 -7.06 -5.76
C LEU A 250 -5.52 -7.60 -7.19
N THR A 251 -5.99 -6.82 -8.16
CA THR A 251 -5.78 -7.14 -9.56
C THR A 251 -4.34 -6.81 -9.97
N TYR A 252 -3.57 -7.81 -10.36
CA TYR A 252 -2.25 -7.63 -10.93
C TYR A 252 -2.30 -7.02 -12.34
N SER A 253 -1.33 -6.17 -12.66
CA SER A 253 -1.10 -5.64 -14.01
C SER A 253 0.39 -5.43 -14.23
N ASP A 254 0.91 -5.90 -15.37
CA ASP A 254 2.32 -5.71 -15.74
C ASP A 254 2.71 -4.24 -15.91
N GLY A 255 1.75 -3.36 -16.23
CA GLY A 255 1.98 -1.93 -16.49
C GLY A 255 2.42 -1.10 -15.29
N PHE A 256 2.53 -1.69 -14.09
CA PHE A 256 2.97 -0.98 -12.90
C PHE A 256 4.41 -0.45 -13.03
N ALA A 257 5.28 -1.18 -13.73
CA ALA A 257 6.71 -0.90 -13.81
C ALA A 257 7.00 0.40 -14.58
N GLU A 258 6.13 0.76 -15.52
CA GLU A 258 6.17 2.01 -16.26
C GLU A 258 5.48 3.14 -15.49
N LEU A 259 4.41 2.82 -14.77
CA LEU A 259 3.51 3.80 -14.16
C LEU A 259 3.92 4.25 -12.75
N PHE A 260 4.63 3.43 -11.96
CA PHE A 260 4.92 3.72 -10.54
C PHE A 260 5.65 5.06 -10.33
N GLN A 261 6.40 5.51 -11.35
CA GLN A 261 7.11 6.78 -11.31
C GLN A 261 6.17 7.99 -11.23
N ALA A 262 4.99 7.90 -11.84
CA ALA A 262 4.02 8.99 -11.87
C ALA A 262 3.34 9.23 -10.51
N PHE A 263 3.43 8.26 -9.59
CA PHE A 263 2.81 8.36 -8.28
C PHE A 263 3.75 9.00 -7.27
N THR A 264 3.30 10.09 -6.67
CA THR A 264 3.93 10.75 -5.51
C THR A 264 3.14 10.40 -4.26
N LEU A 265 3.81 9.90 -3.23
CA LEU A 265 3.20 9.56 -1.94
C LEU A 265 3.74 10.47 -0.84
N SER A 266 2.94 10.71 0.20
CA SER A 266 3.44 11.34 1.42
C SER A 266 4.54 10.47 2.04
N GLY A 267 5.58 11.12 2.57
CA GLY A 267 6.73 10.44 3.17
C GLY A 267 7.74 9.86 2.16
N ASP A 268 7.75 10.34 0.91
CA ASP A 268 8.73 9.99 -0.13
C ASP A 268 10.13 10.56 0.17
N SER A 269 10.76 10.00 1.20
CA SER A 269 11.96 10.54 1.86
C SER A 269 13.27 9.93 1.36
N GLY A 270 13.25 8.92 0.49
CA GLY A 270 14.46 8.14 0.19
C GLY A 270 14.70 7.67 -1.25
N ARG A 271 13.69 7.66 -2.12
CA ARG A 271 13.83 7.02 -3.43
C ARG A 271 13.22 7.84 -4.58
N SER A 272 13.99 8.82 -5.05
CA SER A 272 13.67 9.64 -6.24
C SER A 272 14.01 8.99 -7.59
N SER A 273 14.76 7.88 -7.59
CA SER A 273 15.19 7.23 -8.83
C SER A 273 14.03 6.52 -9.53
N GLY A 274 13.84 6.79 -10.82
CA GLY A 274 12.82 6.16 -11.66
C GLY A 274 13.00 4.67 -11.95
N ARG A 275 13.98 3.99 -11.36
CA ARG A 275 14.24 2.57 -11.63
C ARG A 275 14.00 1.72 -10.38
N ILE A 276 13.25 0.64 -10.56
CA ILE A 276 13.18 -0.47 -9.61
C ILE A 276 14.47 -1.29 -9.78
N GLY A 277 15.11 -1.64 -8.68
CA GLY A 277 16.41 -2.30 -8.70
C GLY A 277 17.15 -2.20 -7.38
N SER A 278 18.11 -3.09 -7.21
CA SER A 278 18.98 -3.13 -6.04
C SER A 278 19.85 -1.87 -5.97
N ARG A 279 20.26 -1.52 -4.75
CA ARG A 279 21.25 -0.46 -4.50
C ARG A 279 22.40 -1.09 -3.74
N PRO A 280 23.65 -0.69 -4.02
CA PRO A 280 24.77 -1.18 -3.25
C PRO A 280 24.58 -0.83 -1.77
N ARG A 281 24.94 -1.76 -0.88
CA ARG A 281 24.99 -1.52 0.55
C ARG A 281 25.93 -0.36 0.84
N GLN A 282 25.51 0.52 1.75
CA GLN A 282 26.39 1.60 2.19
C GLN A 282 27.49 1.05 3.10
N PRO A 283 28.70 1.65 3.10
CA PRO A 283 29.75 1.27 4.05
C PRO A 283 29.23 1.32 5.49
N ILE A 284 29.49 0.27 6.26
CA ILE A 284 29.12 0.19 7.68
C ILE A 284 30.22 0.93 8.48
N PRO A 285 29.89 2.00 9.23
CA PRO A 285 30.87 2.69 10.07
C PRO A 285 31.43 1.75 11.16
N ALA A 286 32.71 1.92 11.53
CA ALA A 286 33.38 1.03 12.50
C ALA A 286 32.62 0.87 13.82
N GLN A 287 32.06 1.95 14.36
CA GLN A 287 31.25 1.89 15.58
C GLN A 287 30.01 1.00 15.43
N LEU A 288 29.34 1.06 14.27
CA LEU A 288 28.16 0.24 14.00
C LEU A 288 28.54 -1.22 13.75
N GLU A 289 29.72 -1.46 13.18
CA GLU A 289 30.27 -2.81 13.02
C GLU A 289 30.55 -3.47 14.39
N GLU A 290 31.07 -2.71 15.36
CA GLU A 290 31.19 -3.21 16.74
C GLU A 290 29.83 -3.55 17.36
N GLU A 291 28.81 -2.71 17.17
CA GLU A 291 27.45 -2.99 17.64
C GLU A 291 26.87 -4.25 16.97
N ARG A 292 27.12 -4.43 15.66
CA ARG A 292 26.70 -5.59 14.88
C ARG A 292 27.26 -6.90 15.46
N GLN A 293 28.54 -6.90 15.81
CA GLN A 293 29.22 -8.07 16.37
C GLN A 293 28.81 -8.38 17.80
N ARG A 294 28.41 -7.36 18.59
CA ARG A 294 28.03 -7.53 20.00
C ARG A 294 26.53 -7.79 20.21
N SER A 295 25.67 -7.36 19.30
CA SER A 295 24.22 -7.43 19.47
C SER A 295 23.66 -8.81 19.08
N GLU A 296 23.37 -9.62 20.10
CA GLU A 296 22.65 -10.90 19.92
C GLU A 296 21.23 -10.67 19.37
N THR A 297 20.57 -9.57 19.77
CA THR A 297 19.23 -9.21 19.29
C THR A 297 19.22 -8.97 17.78
N TYR A 298 20.24 -8.25 17.27
CA TYR A 298 20.40 -8.02 15.84
C TYR A 298 20.66 -9.33 15.08
N ALA A 299 21.55 -10.19 15.59
CA ALA A 299 21.82 -11.49 14.96
C ALA A 299 20.54 -12.37 14.88
N LYS A 300 19.74 -12.40 15.96
CA LYS A 300 18.42 -13.06 15.98
C LYS A 300 17.45 -12.46 14.98
N LEU A 301 17.46 -11.14 14.79
CA LEU A 301 16.62 -10.47 13.81
C LEU A 301 17.01 -10.84 12.38
N CYS A 302 18.31 -10.86 12.05
CA CYS A 302 18.80 -11.32 10.75
C CYS A 302 18.35 -12.75 10.49
N ALA A 303 18.58 -13.67 11.44
CA ALA A 303 18.15 -15.06 11.32
C ALA A 303 16.62 -15.17 11.11
N ARG A 304 15.82 -14.42 11.87
CA ARG A 304 14.35 -14.39 11.75
C ARG A 304 13.87 -13.94 10.36
N LEU A 305 14.61 -13.05 9.71
CA LEU A 305 14.29 -12.52 8.38
C LEU A 305 14.97 -13.30 7.24
N GLY A 306 15.75 -14.34 7.56
CA GLY A 306 16.50 -15.13 6.58
C GLY A 306 17.70 -14.41 5.98
N TYR A 307 18.37 -13.55 6.76
CA TYR A 307 19.64 -12.91 6.42
C TYR A 307 20.80 -13.50 7.23
N GLU A 308 21.99 -13.44 6.66
CA GLU A 308 23.24 -13.68 7.40
C GLU A 308 23.51 -12.52 8.35
N GLY A 309 23.96 -12.83 9.57
CA GLY A 309 24.22 -11.87 10.66
C GLY A 309 25.40 -10.95 10.38
#